data_AF-A0A7J6WRZ7-F1
#
_entry.id   AF-A0A7J6WRZ7-F1
#
_cell.length_a   1.000
_cell.length_b   1.000
_cell.length_c   1.000
_cell.angle_alpha   90.00
_cell.angle_beta   90.00
_cell.angle_gamma   90.00
#
_symmetry.space_group_name_H-M   'P 1'
#
loop_
_entity.id
_entity.type
_entity.pdbx_description
1 polymer ?
#
loop_
_entity_poly.entity_id
_entity_poly.type
_entity_poly.pdbx_seq_one_letter_code
_entity_poly.pdbx_strand_id
1 'polypeptide(L)' 'EMIDEYGQDLFLLSQATNEIGDKEKPLQSRLEKLSRDGLEKLMKEHMLDALVTPGHEISSVLAIGGLPGIS' A
#
# COMPACT_ATOMS: atom_id res chain seq x y z
N GLU A 1 22.67 19.10 -3.26
CA GLU A 1 22.48 17.63 -3.13
C GLU A 1 22.98 16.94 -4.39
N MET A 2 23.39 15.67 -4.29
CA MET A 2 23.79 14.83 -5.43
C MET A 2 22.57 14.07 -5.95
N ILE A 3 21.58 14.82 -6.43
CA ILE A 3 20.24 14.31 -6.81
C ILE A 3 20.35 13.23 -7.89
N ASP A 4 21.15 13.51 -8.93
CA ASP A 4 21.37 12.61 -10.08
C ASP A 4 22.21 11.38 -9.73
N GLU A 5 23.04 11.45 -8.69
CA GLU A 5 23.91 10.34 -8.26
C GLU A 5 23.16 9.32 -7.42
N TYR A 6 22.17 9.78 -6.63
CA TYR A 6 21.43 8.95 -5.68
C TYR A 6 19.98 8.68 -6.07
N GLY A 7 19.55 9.06 -7.28
CA GLY A 7 18.21 8.75 -7.80
C GLY A 7 17.09 9.37 -6.95
N GLN A 8 17.23 10.65 -6.60
CA GLN A 8 16.31 11.35 -5.68
C GLN A 8 15.07 11.96 -6.37
N ASP A 9 14.81 11.61 -7.63
CA ASP A 9 13.69 12.14 -8.41
C ASP A 9 12.34 11.96 -7.72
N LEU A 10 12.16 10.84 -7.00
CA LEU A 10 10.93 10.59 -6.26
C LEU A 10 10.69 11.64 -5.16
N PHE A 11 11.75 12.09 -4.47
CA PHE A 11 11.62 13.13 -3.45
C PHE A 11 11.27 14.48 -4.07
N LEU A 12 11.85 14.81 -5.24
CA LEU A 12 11.49 16.01 -5.98
C LEU A 12 10.03 15.99 -6.44
N LEU A 13 9.57 14.85 -6.96
CA LEU A 13 8.17 14.65 -7.34
C LEU A 13 7.24 14.79 -6.14
N SER A 14 7.58 14.18 -4.99
CA SER A 14 6.81 14.32 -3.75
C SER A 14 6.78 15.77 -3.26
N GLN A 15 7.90 16.49 -3.29
CA GLN A 15 7.94 17.90 -2.91
C GLN A 15 7.12 18.79 -3.85
N ALA A 16 7.02 18.43 -5.13
CA ALA A 16 6.20 19.15 -6.11
C ALA A 16 4.70 18.87 -5.98
N THR A 17 4.29 17.91 -5.14
CA THR A 17 2.87 17.71 -4.82
C THR A 17 2.36 18.78 -3.87
N ASN A 18 1.04 19.03 -3.91
CA ASN A 18 0.35 19.89 -2.95
C ASN A 18 -0.23 19.03 -1.81
N GLU A 19 -1.08 19.63 -0.98
CA GLU A 19 -1.88 18.91 0.02
C GLU A 19 -2.79 17.83 -0.61
N ILE A 20 -3.33 16.95 0.24
CA ILE A 20 -4.34 15.96 -0.15
C ILE A 20 -5.60 16.69 -0.62
N GLY A 21 -5.84 16.68 -1.93
CA GLY A 21 -6.94 17.38 -2.58
C GLY A 21 -8.04 16.45 -3.10
N ASP A 22 -8.87 17.00 -3.96
CA ASP A 22 -10.04 16.29 -4.50
C ASP A 22 -9.68 15.14 -5.46
N LYS A 23 -8.43 15.10 -5.94
CA LYS A 23 -7.91 13.97 -6.73
C LYS A 23 -7.44 12.82 -5.83
N GLU A 24 -6.86 13.13 -4.69
CA GLU A 24 -6.26 12.18 -3.76
C GLU A 24 -7.30 11.51 -2.86
N LYS A 25 -8.32 12.26 -2.40
CA LYS A 25 -9.43 11.73 -1.58
C LYS A 25 -10.10 10.48 -2.17
N PRO A 26 -10.53 10.44 -3.44
CA PRO A 26 -11.14 9.23 -4.01
C PRO A 26 -10.12 8.09 -4.18
N LEU A 27 -8.83 8.39 -4.33
CA LEU A 27 -7.78 7.36 -4.37
C LEU A 27 -7.60 6.71 -2.99
N GLN A 28 -7.64 7.48 -1.91
CA GLN A 28 -7.62 6.95 -0.55
C GLN A 28 -8.78 5.97 -0.32
N SER A 29 -10.02 6.34 -0.68
CA SER A 29 -11.17 5.43 -0.56
C SER A 29 -11.03 4.16 -1.40
N ARG A 30 -10.37 4.24 -2.56
CA ARG A 30 -10.07 3.06 -3.40
C ARG A 30 -9.04 2.14 -2.75
N LEU A 31 -8.00 2.69 -2.14
CA LEU A 31 -6.99 1.90 -1.40
C LEU A 31 -7.63 1.17 -0.22
N GLU A 32 -8.47 1.85 0.54
CA GLU A 32 -9.20 1.18 1.62
C GLU A 32 -10.14 0.08 1.10
N LYS A 33 -10.82 0.35 -0.02
CA LYS A 33 -11.67 -0.65 -0.67
C LYS A 33 -10.86 -1.86 -1.13
N LEU A 34 -9.65 -1.65 -1.65
CA LEU A 34 -8.76 -2.72 -2.07
C LEU A 34 -8.37 -3.64 -0.89
N SER A 35 -8.11 -3.07 0.29
CA SER A 35 -7.87 -3.86 1.52
C SER A 35 -9.11 -4.66 1.92
N ARG A 36 -10.25 -3.95 2.09
CA ARG A 36 -11.51 -4.53 2.58
C ARG A 36 -12.05 -5.63 1.68
N ASP A 37 -12.04 -5.40 0.37
CA ASP A 37 -12.60 -6.34 -0.62
C ASP A 37 -11.57 -7.39 -1.08
N GLY A 38 -10.30 -7.24 -0.71
CA GLY A 38 -9.20 -8.16 -1.01
C GLY A 38 -8.90 -9.11 0.15
N LEU A 39 -7.77 -8.90 0.81
CA LEU A 39 -7.25 -9.82 1.84
C LEU A 39 -8.20 -9.93 3.04
N GLU A 40 -8.76 -8.83 3.54
CA GLU A 40 -9.68 -8.88 4.68
C GLU A 40 -10.93 -9.72 4.39
N LYS A 41 -11.48 -9.60 3.18
CA LYS A 41 -12.63 -10.39 2.74
C LYS A 41 -12.28 -11.87 2.68
N LEU A 42 -11.16 -12.23 2.05
CA LEU A 42 -10.66 -13.60 1.97
C LEU A 42 -10.56 -14.24 3.37
N MET A 43 -9.96 -13.52 4.32
CA MET A 43 -9.80 -14.00 5.70
C MET A 43 -11.15 -14.25 6.39
N LYS A 44 -12.12 -13.34 6.21
CA LYS A 44 -13.47 -13.44 6.82
C LYS A 44 -14.31 -14.56 6.20
N GLU A 45 -14.34 -14.66 4.86
CA GLU A 45 -15.16 -15.65 4.15
C GLU A 45 -14.72 -17.09 4.42
N HIS A 46 -13.43 -17.29 4.64
CA HIS A 46 -12.85 -18.60 4.90
C HIS A 46 -12.50 -18.86 6.37
N MET A 47 -12.79 -17.91 7.26
CA MET A 47 -12.49 -18.00 8.70
C MET A 47 -11.01 -18.38 8.95
N LEU A 48 -10.10 -17.71 8.28
CA LEU A 48 -8.67 -17.98 8.36
C LEU A 48 -8.02 -17.22 9.51
N ASP A 49 -7.08 -17.87 10.19
CA ASP A 49 -6.24 -17.21 11.21
C ASP A 49 -5.03 -16.49 10.60
N ALA A 50 -4.50 -16.99 9.48
CA ALA A 50 -3.38 -16.39 8.75
C ALA A 50 -3.36 -16.82 7.25
N LEU A 51 -2.63 -16.06 6.43
CA LEU A 51 -2.28 -16.40 5.04
C LEU A 51 -0.77 -16.60 4.93
N VAL A 52 -0.33 -17.68 4.26
CA VAL A 52 1.08 -17.98 4.02
C VAL A 52 1.37 -17.93 2.52
N THR A 53 2.38 -17.17 2.12
CA THR A 53 2.81 -17.05 0.71
C THR A 53 4.31 -17.32 0.58
N PRO A 54 4.78 -17.93 -0.51
CA PRO A 54 6.20 -17.98 -0.81
C PRO A 54 6.71 -16.58 -1.19
N GLY A 55 7.77 -16.12 -0.53
CA GLY A 55 8.41 -14.84 -0.85
C GLY A 55 7.62 -13.60 -0.38
N HIS A 56 7.99 -12.44 -0.92
CA HIS A 56 7.57 -11.12 -0.43
C HIS A 56 6.50 -10.43 -1.28
N GLU A 57 5.93 -11.09 -2.28
CA GLU A 57 4.99 -10.47 -3.23
C GLU A 57 3.72 -9.94 -2.54
N ILE A 58 3.31 -10.54 -1.43
CA ILE A 58 2.16 -10.10 -0.62
C ILE A 58 2.41 -8.79 0.15
N SER A 59 3.66 -8.34 0.27
CA SER A 59 4.05 -7.18 1.08
C SER A 59 3.26 -5.91 0.75
N SER A 60 3.01 -5.66 -0.54
CA SER A 60 2.22 -4.51 -1.01
C SER A 60 0.77 -4.56 -0.53
N VAL A 61 0.15 -5.74 -0.53
CA VAL A 61 -1.22 -5.95 -0.05
C VAL A 61 -1.30 -5.70 1.46
N LEU A 62 -0.31 -6.18 2.22
CA LEU A 62 -0.22 -5.95 3.66
C LEU A 62 -0.01 -4.46 3.97
N ALA A 63 0.89 -3.79 3.24
CA ALA A 63 1.18 -2.37 3.45
C ALA A 63 -0.01 -1.45 3.16
N ILE A 64 -0.79 -1.72 2.10
CA ILE A 64 -2.00 -0.96 1.77
C ILE A 64 -3.05 -1.07 2.87
N GLY A 65 -3.22 -2.26 3.45
CA GLY A 65 -4.18 -2.51 4.53
C GLY A 65 -3.66 -2.19 5.94
N GLY A 66 -2.37 -1.86 6.11
CA GLY A 66 -1.74 -1.74 7.43
C GLY A 66 -1.75 -3.06 8.21
N LEU A 67 -1.70 -4.19 7.52
CA LEU A 67 -1.83 -5.53 8.10
C LEU A 67 -0.44 -6.08 8.51
N PRO A 68 -0.37 -6.89 9.58
CA PRO A 68 0.89 -7.49 10.02
C PRO A 68 1.39 -8.56 9.04
N GLY A 69 2.71 -8.73 8.95
CA GLY A 69 3.37 -9.80 8.21
C GLY A 69 4.68 -10.21 8.88
N ILE A 70 5.04 -11.48 8.75
CA ILE A 70 6.30 -12.06 9.26
C ILE A 70 6.92 -12.91 8.15
N SER A 71 8.25 -12.83 8.00
CA SER A 71 9.03 -13.57 6.99
C SER A 71 10.21 -14.28 7.63
#